data_AF-E4TT24-F1
#
_entry.id   AF-E4TT24-F1
#
_cell.length_a   1.000
_cell.length_b   1.000
_cell.length_c   1.000
_cell.angle_alpha   90.00
_cell.angle_beta   90.00
_cell.angle_gamma   90.00
#
_symmetry.space_group_name_H-M   'P 1'
#
loop_
_entity.id
_entity.type
_entity.pdbx_description
1 polymer ?
#
loop_
_entity_poly.entity_id
_entity_poly.type
_entity_poly.pdbx_seq_one_letter_code
_entity_poly.pdbx_strand_id
1 'polypeptide(L)'
;MSKKNYHIIIKFTPNDNISAADQQKGWVDYFADFLKAGINYQLKNKVDITYKSELDLITKNDFDNANLIFYVLSPAMVFASNINQDSAELEQAYNFDIPLINSKIKKVFKAPVNIADLPLSLSTPTYYRFYDHGILNEEDYQTFEGWNKFQDNENYWKVFADVLLDTLKILGGQETLIKNTVFISDKNKSYYEARNTIKRELKAYETEIFPDEDFSIEANYMEDPELFYLKKCNMALHFPDEFIDLTNEEKRTAFNKLPSLRRLIWFNPAEGLKPEKKAKYNELKVQLKPYQNIEAVETTIEELKDIIKDNLHKINQSIELKEESLKKIIYIISDTRIEGASIKELNQDKSIEENFELKIIDFVENVTEYRHLHYELLRNADYFIILYFKNNLPWLNSMSSEIRKAPGFRNDKDILGKYIIYGQQAKIVRENFESFNLVEKEKPDQIMGIIKKL
;
A
#
# COMPACT_ATOMS: atom_id res chain seq x y z
N MET A 1 30.86 21.96 5.01
CA MET A 1 29.61 21.42 5.58
C MET A 1 29.82 21.28 7.08
N SER A 2 29.00 21.95 7.89
CA SER A 2 29.06 21.77 9.35
C SER A 2 28.66 20.32 9.67
N LYS A 3 29.40 19.65 10.57
CA LYS A 3 29.01 18.33 11.07
C LYS A 3 27.70 18.51 11.84
N LYS A 4 26.60 18.01 11.29
CA LYS A 4 25.31 17.99 11.98
C LYS A 4 25.48 17.09 13.21
N ASN A 5 25.16 17.58 14.39
CA ASN A 5 25.20 16.79 15.62
C ASN A 5 23.77 16.33 15.90
N TYR A 6 23.56 15.01 15.99
CA TYR A 6 22.24 14.46 16.28
C TYR A 6 22.07 14.27 17.78
N HIS A 7 20.88 14.57 18.29
CA HIS A 7 20.51 14.35 19.69
C HIS A 7 19.38 13.34 19.78
N ILE A 8 19.61 12.26 20.55
CA ILE A 8 18.61 11.22 20.81
C ILE A 8 18.38 11.16 22.32
N ILE A 9 17.11 11.06 22.71
CA ILE A 9 16.74 10.78 24.10
C ILE A 9 16.27 9.33 24.19
N ILE A 10 16.71 8.62 25.22
CA ILE A 10 16.22 7.27 25.55
C ILE A 10 15.63 7.32 26.95
N LYS A 11 14.32 7.06 27.04
CA LYS A 11 13.55 7.00 28.28
C LYS A 11 13.29 5.56 28.67
N PHE A 12 13.61 5.18 29.91
CA PHE A 12 13.54 3.80 30.40
C PHE A 12 13.43 3.76 31.93
N THR A 13 13.09 2.60 32.51
CA THR A 13 13.21 2.38 33.97
C THR A 13 14.58 1.78 34.33
N PRO A 14 15.17 2.04 35.51
CA PRO A 14 16.38 1.36 35.98
C PRO A 14 16.31 -0.17 35.87
N ASN A 15 15.11 -0.75 36.07
CA ASN A 15 14.89 -2.18 35.90
C ASN A 15 15.14 -2.66 34.46
N ASP A 16 14.90 -1.80 33.48
CA ASP A 16 15.19 -2.10 32.07
C ASP A 16 16.69 -2.10 31.76
N ASN A 17 17.54 -1.51 32.62
CA ASN A 17 18.99 -1.40 32.41
C ASN A 17 19.81 -2.10 33.50
N ILE A 18 19.25 -3.11 34.18
CA ILE A 18 20.01 -3.95 35.11
C ILE A 18 21.10 -4.71 34.33
N SER A 19 22.33 -4.69 34.82
CA SER A 19 23.46 -5.46 34.29
C SER A 19 23.70 -6.74 35.11
N ALA A 20 24.34 -7.75 34.51
CA ALA A 20 24.82 -8.91 35.27
C ALA A 20 25.91 -8.49 36.26
N ALA A 21 26.15 -9.33 37.28
CA ALA A 21 27.24 -9.12 38.25
C ALA A 21 28.64 -9.03 37.59
N ASP A 22 28.83 -9.64 36.41
CA ASP A 22 30.07 -9.63 35.63
C ASP A 22 30.06 -8.62 34.47
N GLN A 23 28.95 -7.90 34.25
CA GLN A 23 28.81 -6.92 33.18
C GLN A 23 28.64 -5.50 33.72
N GLN A 24 29.31 -4.54 33.07
CA GLN A 24 29.22 -3.13 33.42
C GLN A 24 28.04 -2.40 32.76
N LYS A 25 27.39 -3.01 31.76
CA LYS A 25 26.35 -2.39 30.92
C LYS A 25 25.07 -3.19 30.97
N GLY A 26 23.93 -2.50 31.05
CA GLY A 26 22.61 -3.10 30.91
C GLY A 26 22.12 -3.09 29.45
N TRP A 27 20.90 -3.59 29.23
CA TRP A 27 20.32 -3.66 27.88
C TRP A 27 20.19 -2.30 27.20
N VAL A 28 19.77 -1.26 27.93
CA VAL A 28 19.59 0.10 27.38
C VAL A 28 20.94 0.68 26.95
N ASP A 29 22.01 0.41 27.71
CA ASP A 29 23.36 0.82 27.33
C ASP A 29 23.83 0.15 26.04
N TYR A 30 23.63 -1.17 25.90
CA TYR A 30 23.94 -1.88 24.66
C TYR A 30 23.12 -1.34 23.48
N PHE A 31 21.84 -1.05 23.71
CA PHE A 31 20.97 -0.47 22.70
C PHE A 31 21.46 0.91 22.23
N ALA A 32 21.81 1.78 23.18
CA ALA A 32 22.37 3.09 22.90
C ALA A 32 23.71 3.01 22.14
N ASP A 33 24.61 2.12 22.57
CA ASP A 33 25.91 1.91 21.93
C ASP A 33 25.77 1.40 20.49
N PHE A 34 24.85 0.46 20.27
CA PHE A 34 24.56 -0.07 18.93
C PHE A 34 24.09 1.04 17.99
N LEU A 35 23.10 1.84 18.41
CA LEU A 35 22.62 2.98 17.63
C LEU A 35 23.75 3.99 17.38
N LYS A 36 24.51 4.33 18.42
CA LYS A 36 25.62 5.27 18.33
C LYS A 36 26.67 4.82 17.33
N ALA A 37 27.07 3.55 17.39
CA ALA A 37 28.03 2.96 16.45
C ALA A 37 27.49 2.99 15.02
N GLY A 38 26.25 2.54 14.80
CA GLY A 38 25.62 2.49 13.48
C GLY A 38 25.43 3.87 12.84
N ILE A 39 24.95 4.85 13.60
CA ILE A 39 24.74 6.23 13.15
C ILE A 39 26.07 6.90 12.81
N ASN A 40 27.07 6.78 13.70
CA ASN A 40 28.40 7.36 13.46
C ASN A 40 29.06 6.74 12.22
N TYR A 41 28.88 5.42 12.01
CA TYR A 41 29.44 4.71 10.86
C TYR A 41 28.78 5.17 9.54
N GLN A 42 27.45 5.22 9.48
CA GLN A 42 26.72 5.50 8.24
C GLN A 42 26.65 6.99 7.89
N LEU A 43 26.32 7.85 8.86
CA LEU A 43 26.12 9.29 8.62
C LEU A 43 27.39 10.13 8.80
N LYS A 44 28.48 9.55 9.35
CA LYS A 44 29.73 10.26 9.70
C LYS A 44 29.54 11.51 10.58
N ASN A 45 28.37 11.62 11.18
CA ASN A 45 27.94 12.69 12.08
C ASN A 45 28.05 12.17 13.51
N LYS A 46 28.27 13.08 14.47
CA LYS A 46 28.28 12.71 15.88
C LYS A 46 26.83 12.61 16.37
N VAL A 47 26.57 11.59 17.18
CA VAL A 47 25.31 11.46 17.92
C VAL A 47 25.58 11.53 19.42
N ASP A 48 24.84 12.41 20.08
CA ASP A 48 24.78 12.54 21.52
C ASP A 48 23.48 11.88 22.01
N ILE A 49 23.60 10.94 22.94
CA ILE A 49 22.47 10.21 23.52
C ILE A 49 22.30 10.66 24.96
N THR A 50 21.09 11.05 25.34
CA THR A 50 20.72 11.43 26.70
C THR A 50 19.76 10.40 27.29
N TYR A 51 20.04 9.98 28.51
CA TYR A 51 19.20 9.08 29.28
C TYR A 51 18.22 9.86 30.14
N LYS A 52 16.96 9.41 30.17
CA LYS A 52 15.94 9.87 31.11
C LYS A 52 15.31 8.68 31.81
N SER A 53 15.17 8.79 33.12
CA SER A 53 14.46 7.78 33.92
C SER A 53 12.95 7.90 33.74
N GLU A 54 12.21 6.93 34.27
CA GLU A 54 10.76 6.93 34.38
C GLU A 54 10.21 8.12 35.18
N LEU A 55 11.04 8.66 36.08
CA LEU A 55 10.71 9.82 36.93
C LEU A 55 10.93 11.15 36.21
N ASP A 56 11.81 11.21 35.21
CA ASP A 56 12.13 12.45 34.49
C ASP A 56 11.09 12.76 33.42
N LEU A 57 10.40 13.89 33.50
CA LEU A 57 9.41 14.27 32.49
C LEU A 57 10.06 14.53 31.11
N ILE A 58 9.35 14.15 30.04
CA ILE A 58 9.62 14.58 28.67
C ILE A 58 8.86 15.88 28.43
N THR A 59 9.61 16.98 28.44
CA THR A 59 9.04 18.32 28.25
C THR A 59 8.96 18.69 26.77
N LYS A 60 8.23 19.75 26.46
CA LYS A 60 8.26 20.37 25.12
C LYS A 60 9.69 20.67 24.66
N ASN A 61 10.54 21.19 25.55
CA ASN A 61 11.92 21.53 25.23
C ASN A 61 12.76 20.30 24.89
N ASP A 62 12.52 19.17 25.56
CA ASP A 62 13.17 17.91 25.20
C ASP A 62 12.76 17.47 23.78
N PHE A 63 11.47 17.55 23.47
CA PHE A 63 10.93 17.21 22.15
C PHE A 63 11.45 18.12 21.03
N ASP A 64 11.52 19.43 21.27
CA ASP A 64 11.99 20.41 20.29
C ASP A 64 13.47 20.18 19.95
N ASN A 65 14.31 19.93 20.98
CA ASN A 65 15.75 19.79 20.82
C ASN A 65 16.18 18.39 20.35
N ALA A 66 15.44 17.34 20.71
CA ALA A 66 15.75 15.99 20.27
C ALA A 66 15.41 15.80 18.79
N ASN A 67 16.25 15.04 18.09
CA ASN A 67 15.93 14.53 16.76
C ASN A 67 15.01 13.30 16.85
N LEU A 68 15.21 12.46 17.87
CA LEU A 68 14.41 11.27 18.14
C LEU A 68 14.32 11.01 19.64
N ILE A 69 13.19 10.43 20.08
CA ILE A 69 12.97 10.00 21.46
C ILE A 69 12.54 8.53 21.43
N PHE A 70 13.32 7.67 22.07
CA PHE A 70 12.97 6.27 22.26
C PHE A 70 12.36 6.05 23.64
N TYR A 71 11.17 5.45 23.69
CA TYR A 71 10.60 4.90 24.92
C TYR A 71 10.87 3.41 24.96
N VAL A 72 11.63 2.97 25.96
CA VAL A 72 11.81 1.55 26.28
C VAL A 72 10.63 1.11 27.12
N LEU A 73 9.73 0.34 26.51
CA LEU A 73 8.48 -0.10 27.11
C LEU A 73 8.62 -1.52 27.67
N SER A 74 8.39 -1.62 28.98
CA SER A 74 8.21 -2.85 29.74
C SER A 74 7.01 -2.67 30.67
N PRO A 75 6.48 -3.73 31.29
CA PRO A 75 5.43 -3.60 32.30
C PRO A 75 5.82 -2.61 33.41
N ALA A 76 7.08 -2.64 33.86
CA ALA A 76 7.60 -1.69 34.84
C ALA A 76 7.49 -0.24 34.33
N MET A 77 7.85 0.01 33.07
CA MET A 77 7.73 1.35 32.49
C MET A 77 6.27 1.81 32.44
N VAL A 78 5.32 0.97 32.02
CA VAL A 78 3.92 1.38 31.91
C VAL A 78 3.30 1.73 33.25
N PHE A 79 3.62 0.97 34.32
CA PHE A 79 3.00 1.15 35.63
C PHE A 79 3.74 2.12 36.57
N ALA A 80 5.06 2.28 36.41
CA ALA A 80 5.87 3.08 37.35
C ALA A 80 6.18 4.51 36.88
N SER A 81 5.88 4.85 35.62
CA SER A 81 6.43 6.05 34.98
C SER A 81 5.47 7.24 34.92
N ASN A 82 6.08 8.39 34.67
CA ASN A 82 5.37 9.59 34.24
C ASN A 82 4.89 9.54 32.78
N ILE A 83 4.75 8.36 32.15
CA ILE A 83 4.38 8.22 30.73
C ILE A 83 3.06 8.91 30.38
N ASN A 84 2.09 8.88 31.29
CA ASN A 84 0.81 9.57 31.13
C ASN A 84 0.98 11.10 31.22
N GLN A 85 1.88 11.57 32.08
CA GLN A 85 2.20 12.99 32.20
C GLN A 85 3.00 13.48 31.00
N ASP A 86 3.98 12.70 30.52
CA ASP A 86 4.73 12.96 29.30
C ASP A 86 3.78 13.10 28.10
N SER A 87 2.84 12.15 27.95
CA SER A 87 1.84 12.19 26.89
C SER A 87 0.98 13.44 26.98
N ALA A 88 0.46 13.76 28.18
CA ALA A 88 -0.39 14.93 28.38
C ALA A 88 0.36 16.25 28.11
N GLU A 89 1.62 16.36 28.58
CA GLU A 89 2.49 17.52 28.35
C GLU A 89 2.71 17.75 26.84
N LEU A 90 3.07 16.70 26.10
CA LEU A 90 3.34 16.79 24.67
C LEU A 90 2.05 17.03 23.86
N GLU A 91 0.98 16.30 24.15
CA GLU A 91 -0.31 16.49 23.50
C GLU A 91 -0.82 17.93 23.68
N GLN A 92 -0.71 18.49 24.88
CA GLN A 92 -1.07 19.89 25.12
C GLN A 92 -0.12 20.85 24.40
N ALA A 93 1.20 20.63 24.49
CA ALA A 93 2.20 21.50 23.89
C ALA A 93 2.09 21.60 22.36
N TYR A 94 1.59 20.54 21.71
CA TYR A 94 1.43 20.45 20.25
C TYR A 94 -0.03 20.35 19.81
N ASN A 95 -0.98 20.82 20.62
CA ASN A 95 -2.41 20.88 20.27
C ASN A 95 -2.99 19.56 19.71
N PHE A 96 -2.59 18.43 20.28
CA PHE A 96 -3.00 17.09 19.86
C PHE A 96 -2.61 16.74 18.41
N ASP A 97 -1.54 17.33 17.87
CA ASP A 97 -0.93 16.90 16.61
C ASP A 97 -0.17 15.57 16.82
N ILE A 98 -0.93 14.48 16.93
CA ILE A 98 -0.43 13.12 17.13
C ILE A 98 0.55 12.71 16.01
N PRO A 99 0.31 13.01 14.71
CA PRO A 99 1.30 12.76 13.66
C PRO A 99 2.65 13.43 13.90
N LEU A 100 2.66 14.72 14.29
CA LEU A 100 3.90 15.43 14.61
C LEU A 100 4.63 14.76 15.79
N ILE A 101 3.91 14.43 16.87
CA ILE A 101 4.50 13.78 18.04
C ILE A 101 5.14 12.43 17.66
N ASN A 102 4.43 11.61 16.88
CA ASN A 102 4.89 10.29 16.42
C ASN A 102 6.05 10.32 15.42
N SER A 103 6.26 11.46 14.75
CA SER A 103 7.38 11.62 13.82
C SER A 103 8.73 11.44 14.54
N LYS A 104 8.83 11.89 15.80
CA LYS A 104 10.04 11.82 16.62
C LYS A 104 10.03 10.73 17.68
N ILE A 105 8.86 10.31 18.16
CA ILE A 105 8.77 9.30 19.21
C ILE A 105 8.74 7.90 18.60
N LYS A 106 9.62 7.03 19.10
CA LYS A 106 9.71 5.61 18.75
C LYS A 106 9.61 4.75 20.00
N LYS A 107 8.88 3.64 19.90
CA LYS A 107 8.61 2.76 21.04
C LYS A 107 9.35 1.46 20.85
N VAL A 108 10.00 1.01 21.90
CA VAL A 108 10.81 -0.20 21.91
C VAL A 108 10.29 -1.10 23.01
N PHE A 109 9.50 -2.10 22.64
CA PHE A 109 8.95 -3.05 23.58
C PHE A 109 10.03 -4.09 23.91
N LYS A 110 10.60 -3.94 25.10
CA LYS A 110 11.58 -4.89 25.64
C LYS A 110 10.89 -6.16 26.16
N ALA A 111 9.64 -6.03 26.60
CA ALA A 111 8.82 -7.12 27.14
C ALA A 111 7.35 -6.96 26.68
N PRO A 112 6.52 -8.01 26.78
CA PRO A 112 5.10 -7.93 26.48
C PRO A 112 4.42 -6.81 27.28
N VAL A 113 3.73 -5.91 26.56
CA VAL A 113 2.94 -4.82 27.12
C VAL A 113 1.67 -4.70 26.28
N ASN A 114 0.53 -4.53 26.93
CA ASN A 114 -0.73 -4.28 26.25
C ASN A 114 -0.77 -2.84 25.74
N ILE A 115 -0.95 -2.66 24.43
CA ILE A 115 -1.00 -1.34 23.78
C ILE A 115 -2.17 -0.49 24.32
N ALA A 116 -3.27 -1.14 24.74
CA ALA A 116 -4.42 -0.46 25.31
C ALA A 116 -4.10 0.26 26.65
N ASP A 117 -3.01 -0.14 27.33
CA ASP A 117 -2.58 0.48 28.58
C ASP A 117 -1.68 1.71 28.34
N LEU A 118 -1.34 2.02 27.07
CA LEU A 118 -0.52 3.17 26.71
C LEU A 118 -1.38 4.41 26.42
N PRO A 119 -0.91 5.62 26.76
CA PRO A 119 -1.62 6.84 26.43
C PRO A 119 -1.59 7.13 24.91
N LEU A 120 -2.49 8.00 24.43
CA LEU A 120 -2.78 8.17 23.00
C LEU A 120 -1.55 8.48 22.14
N SER A 121 -0.68 9.39 22.58
CA SER A 121 0.55 9.71 21.83
C SER A 121 1.55 8.55 21.74
N LEU A 122 1.41 7.52 22.58
CA LEU A 122 2.30 6.36 22.66
C LEU A 122 1.64 5.04 22.24
N SER A 123 0.32 5.01 22.05
CA SER A 123 -0.42 3.84 21.55
C SER A 123 -0.44 3.75 20.01
N THR A 124 0.33 4.60 19.33
CA THR A 124 0.39 4.63 17.86
C THR A 124 1.21 3.44 17.31
N PRO A 125 0.94 2.97 16.08
CA PRO A 125 1.34 1.62 15.64
C PRO A 125 2.84 1.42 15.42
N THR A 126 3.63 2.49 15.29
CA THR A 126 5.07 2.35 15.04
C THR A 126 5.82 1.98 16.32
N TYR A 127 6.28 0.73 16.42
CA TYR A 127 7.09 0.24 17.52
C TYR A 127 8.02 -0.90 17.11
N TYR A 128 9.01 -1.21 17.94
CA TYR A 128 9.97 -2.29 17.76
C TYR A 128 9.81 -3.31 18.87
N ARG A 129 9.61 -4.58 18.53
CA ARG A 129 9.39 -5.67 19.49
C ARG A 129 10.64 -6.52 19.66
N PHE A 130 11.21 -6.54 20.85
CA PHE A 130 12.40 -7.35 21.21
C PHE A 130 12.05 -8.65 21.95
N TYR A 131 10.80 -9.11 21.84
CA TYR A 131 10.30 -10.32 22.47
C TYR A 131 9.48 -11.18 21.48
N ASP A 132 9.41 -12.49 21.72
CA ASP A 132 8.69 -13.45 20.88
C ASP A 132 7.31 -13.81 21.46
N HIS A 133 6.27 -13.74 20.63
CA HIS A 133 4.89 -14.13 20.98
C HIS A 133 4.69 -15.65 21.07
N GLY A 134 5.60 -16.46 20.53
CA GLY A 134 5.52 -17.92 20.57
C GLY A 134 5.82 -18.53 21.94
N ILE A 135 6.36 -17.74 22.88
CA ILE A 135 6.83 -18.21 24.19
C ILE A 135 5.98 -17.53 25.27
N LEU A 136 5.03 -18.30 25.81
CA LEU A 136 3.92 -17.87 26.67
C LEU A 136 4.31 -17.46 28.11
N ASN A 137 5.58 -17.53 28.49
CA ASN A 137 5.99 -17.17 29.85
C ASN A 137 6.42 -15.70 29.91
N GLU A 138 5.45 -14.81 30.10
CA GLU A 138 5.68 -13.38 30.37
C GLU A 138 6.64 -13.15 31.56
N GLU A 139 6.68 -14.10 32.51
CA GLU A 139 7.59 -14.10 33.66
C GLU A 139 9.07 -14.22 33.26
N ASP A 140 9.40 -14.92 32.16
CA ASP A 140 10.79 -15.05 31.69
C ASP A 140 11.35 -13.68 31.25
N TYR A 141 10.51 -12.79 30.71
CA TYR A 141 10.91 -11.44 30.29
C TYR A 141 11.13 -10.46 31.46
N GLN A 142 10.70 -10.82 32.68
CA GLN A 142 10.89 -9.99 33.86
C GLN A 142 12.24 -10.24 34.55
N THR A 143 12.97 -11.29 34.14
CA THR A 143 14.26 -11.64 34.72
C THR A 143 15.40 -11.37 33.74
N PHE A 144 16.55 -10.97 34.29
CA PHE A 144 17.77 -10.78 33.52
C PHE A 144 18.21 -12.07 32.80
N GLU A 145 18.06 -13.24 33.43
CA GLU A 145 18.40 -14.54 32.84
C GLU A 145 17.46 -14.94 31.70
N GLY A 146 16.16 -14.71 31.84
CA GLY A 146 15.20 -14.98 30.77
C GLY A 146 15.42 -14.06 29.57
N TRP A 147 15.78 -12.79 29.78
CA TRP A 147 16.17 -11.87 28.70
C TRP A 147 17.42 -12.31 27.93
N ASN A 148 18.49 -12.71 28.63
CA ASN A 148 19.75 -13.08 27.97
C ASN A 148 19.63 -14.29 27.04
N LYS A 149 18.73 -15.23 27.35
CA LYS A 149 18.45 -16.39 26.48
C LYS A 149 18.02 -16.00 25.05
N PHE A 150 17.53 -14.78 24.86
CA PHE A 150 17.05 -14.31 23.56
C PHE A 150 18.09 -13.56 22.74
N GLN A 151 19.22 -13.16 23.33
CA GLN A 151 20.32 -12.54 22.56
C GLN A 151 20.94 -13.49 21.55
N ASP A 152 20.86 -14.80 21.80
CA ASP A 152 21.35 -15.82 20.88
C ASP A 152 20.40 -16.06 19.69
N ASN A 153 19.20 -15.45 19.71
CA ASN A 153 18.23 -15.56 18.62
C ASN A 153 18.57 -14.58 17.48
N GLU A 154 18.74 -15.07 16.26
CA GLU A 154 19.00 -14.24 15.08
C GLU A 154 17.90 -13.18 14.85
N ASN A 155 16.64 -13.50 15.17
CA ASN A 155 15.53 -12.55 15.03
C ASN A 155 15.67 -11.32 15.94
N TYR A 156 16.28 -11.47 17.11
CA TYR A 156 16.54 -10.36 18.03
C TYR A 156 17.48 -9.32 17.41
N TRP A 157 18.57 -9.77 16.77
CA TRP A 157 19.50 -8.90 16.07
C TRP A 157 18.91 -8.25 14.81
N LYS A 158 17.95 -8.90 14.15
CA LYS A 158 17.24 -8.30 13.02
C LYS A 158 16.43 -7.08 13.45
N VAL A 159 15.80 -7.10 14.63
CA VAL A 159 15.06 -5.95 15.16
C VAL A 159 16.01 -4.78 15.45
N PHE A 160 17.21 -5.05 15.98
CA PHE A 160 18.25 -4.03 16.11
C PHE A 160 18.59 -3.35 14.79
N ALA A 161 18.80 -4.14 13.73
CA ALA A 161 19.08 -3.62 12.39
C ALA A 161 17.91 -2.78 11.86
N ASP A 162 16.67 -3.22 12.07
CA ASP A 162 15.45 -2.49 11.67
C ASP A 162 15.38 -1.11 12.35
N VAL A 163 15.58 -1.06 13.69
CA VAL A 163 15.61 0.20 14.46
C VAL A 163 16.67 1.15 13.90
N LEU A 164 17.87 0.64 13.63
CA LEU A 164 18.97 1.45 13.13
C LEU A 164 18.66 1.99 11.73
N LEU A 165 18.13 1.17 10.82
CA LEU A 165 17.79 1.60 9.46
C LEU A 165 16.75 2.71 9.46
N ASP A 166 15.68 2.56 10.24
CA ASP A 166 14.64 3.59 10.36
C ASP A 166 15.18 4.87 11.00
N THR A 167 16.03 4.73 12.03
CA THR A 167 16.72 5.86 12.66
C THR A 167 17.57 6.61 11.64
N LEU A 168 18.33 5.90 10.82
CA LEU A 168 19.17 6.50 9.77
C LEU A 168 18.35 7.24 8.72
N LYS A 169 17.21 6.69 8.30
CA LYS A 169 16.28 7.34 7.36
C LYS A 169 15.78 8.67 7.93
N ILE A 170 15.31 8.66 9.17
CA ILE A 170 14.78 9.85 9.85
C ILE A 170 15.87 10.92 10.03
N LEU A 171 17.04 10.55 10.56
CA LEU A 171 18.12 11.50 10.83
C LEU A 171 18.78 12.02 9.54
N GLY A 172 18.92 11.15 8.53
CA GLY A 172 19.49 11.46 7.23
C GLY A 172 18.61 12.38 6.39
N GLY A 173 17.32 12.56 6.75
CA GLY A 173 16.38 13.36 5.99
C GLY A 173 16.13 12.80 4.60
N GLN A 174 16.28 11.49 4.43
CA GLN A 174 15.88 10.84 3.18
C GLN A 174 14.36 10.80 3.17
N GLU A 175 13.73 11.63 2.34
CA GLU A 175 12.36 11.36 1.92
C GLU A 175 12.38 10.01 1.21
N THR A 176 11.86 8.99 1.89
CA THR A 176 11.61 7.71 1.23
C THR A 176 10.53 7.96 0.20
N LEU A 177 10.91 7.95 -1.07
CA LEU A 177 9.96 7.93 -2.17
C LEU A 177 9.23 6.60 -2.10
N ILE A 178 8.10 6.56 -1.40
CA ILE A 178 7.26 5.37 -1.33
C ILE A 178 6.68 5.15 -2.73
N LYS A 179 7.13 4.09 -3.41
CA LYS A 179 6.65 3.74 -4.75
C LYS A 179 5.46 2.80 -4.72
N ASN A 180 5.36 2.01 -3.66
CA ASN A 180 4.44 0.89 -3.57
C ASN A 180 3.79 0.84 -2.20
N THR A 181 2.56 0.32 -2.16
CA THR A 181 1.83 0.05 -0.92
C THR A 181 1.31 -1.40 -0.96
N VAL A 182 1.66 -2.20 0.05
CA VAL A 182 1.28 -3.62 0.10
C VAL A 182 0.61 -3.93 1.42
N PHE A 183 -0.55 -4.57 1.35
CA PHE A 183 -1.17 -5.17 2.52
C PHE A 183 -0.55 -6.54 2.80
N ILE A 184 -0.17 -6.84 4.04
CA ILE A 184 0.23 -8.17 4.50
C ILE A 184 -0.57 -8.51 5.75
N SER A 185 -1.45 -9.50 5.64
CA SER A 185 -2.33 -9.92 6.73
C SER A 185 -1.56 -10.39 7.98
N ASP A 186 -1.98 -9.98 9.16
CA ASP A 186 -1.40 -10.35 10.46
C ASP A 186 -2.21 -11.42 11.23
N LYS A 187 -3.35 -11.87 10.67
CA LYS A 187 -4.38 -12.67 11.36
C LYS A 187 -3.91 -13.99 11.97
N ASN A 188 -2.81 -14.57 11.48
CA ASN A 188 -2.30 -15.85 11.99
C ASN A 188 -0.84 -15.76 12.41
N LYS A 189 -0.54 -16.06 13.68
CA LYS A 189 0.82 -16.01 14.24
C LYS A 189 1.80 -17.01 13.58
N SER A 190 1.34 -18.11 12.98
CA SER A 190 2.21 -19.11 12.35
C SER A 190 3.08 -18.56 11.22
N TYR A 191 2.65 -17.46 10.58
CA TYR A 191 3.40 -16.81 9.50
C TYR A 191 4.26 -15.62 9.95
N TYR A 192 4.45 -15.41 11.26
CA TYR A 192 5.15 -14.23 11.79
C TYR A 192 6.56 -14.05 11.20
N GLU A 193 7.38 -15.10 11.20
CA GLU A 193 8.74 -15.04 10.66
C GLU A 193 8.76 -14.77 9.15
N ALA A 194 7.90 -15.48 8.40
CA ALA A 194 7.78 -15.31 6.97
C ALA A 194 7.34 -13.87 6.61
N ARG A 195 6.34 -13.35 7.33
CA ARG A 195 5.88 -11.96 7.19
C ARG A 195 6.99 -10.96 7.42
N ASN A 196 7.70 -11.07 8.53
CA ASN A 196 8.74 -10.09 8.87
C ASN A 196 9.89 -10.13 7.87
N THR A 197 10.21 -11.32 7.35
CA THR A 197 11.20 -11.47 6.28
C THR A 197 10.74 -10.76 5.00
N ILE A 198 9.48 -10.94 4.58
CA ILE A 198 8.91 -10.27 3.40
C ILE A 198 8.82 -8.75 3.63
N LYS A 199 8.33 -8.31 4.80
CA LYS A 199 8.23 -6.89 5.18
C LYS A 199 9.56 -6.18 5.04
N ARG A 200 10.64 -6.74 5.59
CA ARG A 200 11.98 -6.13 5.52
C ARG A 200 12.45 -5.96 4.09
N GLU A 201 12.26 -6.98 3.26
CA GLU A 201 12.70 -6.96 1.87
C GLU A 201 11.91 -5.96 1.03
N LEU A 202 10.60 -5.88 1.24
CA LEU A 202 9.75 -4.89 0.57
C LEU A 202 10.04 -3.46 1.05
N LYS A 203 10.29 -3.26 2.35
CA LYS A 203 10.72 -1.96 2.90
C LYS A 203 12.07 -1.51 2.33
N ALA A 204 12.98 -2.45 2.02
CA ALA A 204 14.22 -2.16 1.29
C ALA A 204 13.98 -1.79 -0.18
N TYR A 205 12.83 -2.17 -0.74
CA TYR A 205 12.38 -1.86 -2.10
C TYR A 205 11.33 -0.73 -2.12
N GLU A 206 11.49 0.28 -1.25
CA GLU A 206 10.68 1.50 -1.26
C GLU A 206 9.16 1.25 -1.19
N THR A 207 8.77 0.16 -0.51
CA THR A 207 7.37 -0.26 -0.35
C THR A 207 6.91 -0.02 1.08
N GLU A 208 5.79 0.67 1.21
CA GLU A 208 5.07 0.82 2.47
C GLU A 208 4.18 -0.41 2.71
N ILE A 209 4.19 -0.92 3.94
CA ILE A 209 3.45 -2.12 4.31
C ILE A 209 2.31 -1.78 5.25
N PHE A 210 1.13 -2.32 4.96
CA PHE A 210 -0.04 -2.21 5.82
C PHE A 210 -0.52 -3.58 6.33
N PRO A 211 -1.01 -3.69 7.57
CA PRO A 211 -0.77 -2.72 8.63
C PRO A 211 0.74 -2.64 8.95
N ASP A 212 1.23 -1.43 9.22
CA ASP A 212 2.60 -1.18 9.70
C ASP A 212 2.74 -1.55 11.20
N GLU A 213 2.11 -2.66 11.59
CA GLU A 213 1.91 -3.22 12.95
C GLU A 213 0.62 -2.78 13.66
N ASP A 214 0.18 -3.60 14.63
CA ASP A 214 -1.21 -3.80 15.12
C ASP A 214 -2.11 -2.58 14.91
N PHE A 215 -3.16 -2.76 14.10
CA PHE A 215 -4.19 -1.80 13.72
C PHE A 215 -3.98 -0.39 14.32
N SER A 216 -3.42 0.52 13.50
CA SER A 216 -3.42 1.97 13.76
C SER A 216 -4.68 2.39 14.49
N ILE A 217 -4.54 3.34 15.41
CA ILE A 217 -5.65 3.88 16.20
C ILE A 217 -6.82 4.26 15.29
N GLU A 218 -6.56 4.82 14.09
CA GLU A 218 -7.61 5.10 13.12
C GLU A 218 -8.37 3.85 12.67
N ALA A 219 -7.65 2.76 12.38
CA ALA A 219 -8.25 1.49 12.00
C ALA A 219 -9.09 0.88 13.12
N ASN A 220 -8.73 1.06 14.41
CA ASN A 220 -9.53 0.61 15.54
C ASN A 220 -10.90 1.32 15.67
N TYR A 221 -11.05 2.50 15.07
CA TYR A 221 -12.32 3.22 15.00
C TYR A 221 -13.12 2.94 13.71
N MET A 222 -12.62 2.10 12.80
CA MET A 222 -13.32 1.73 11.58
C MET A 222 -14.18 0.47 11.79
N GLU A 223 -15.35 0.43 11.17
CA GLU A 223 -16.21 -0.77 11.16
C GLU A 223 -15.49 -1.99 10.54
N ASP A 224 -14.57 -1.74 9.60
CA ASP A 224 -13.77 -2.77 8.95
C ASP A 224 -12.30 -2.29 8.79
N PRO A 225 -11.45 -2.55 9.80
CA PRO A 225 -10.05 -2.12 9.81
C PRO A 225 -9.23 -2.68 8.63
N GLU A 226 -9.54 -3.91 8.20
CA GLU A 226 -8.87 -4.55 7.07
C GLU A 226 -9.24 -3.86 5.76
N LEU A 227 -10.54 -3.56 5.55
CA LEU A 227 -10.98 -2.81 4.36
C LEU A 227 -10.31 -1.44 4.27
N PHE A 228 -10.17 -0.77 5.42
CA PHE A 228 -9.50 0.53 5.50
C PHE A 228 -8.07 0.48 4.95
N TYR A 229 -7.28 -0.54 5.32
CA TYR A 229 -5.93 -0.70 4.79
C TYR A 229 -5.89 -1.17 3.35
N LEU A 230 -6.74 -2.13 2.99
CA LEU A 230 -6.77 -2.66 1.62
C LEU A 230 -7.08 -1.56 0.60
N LYS A 231 -7.87 -0.54 0.94
CA LYS A 231 -8.14 0.63 0.08
C LYS A 231 -6.91 1.50 -0.18
N LYS A 232 -5.90 1.45 0.68
CA LYS A 232 -4.65 2.22 0.57
C LYS A 232 -3.56 1.48 -0.20
N CYS A 233 -3.77 0.20 -0.51
CA CYS A 233 -2.74 -0.68 -1.05
C CYS A 233 -2.89 -0.89 -2.55
N ASN A 234 -1.77 -1.05 -3.25
CA ASN A 234 -1.73 -1.51 -4.64
C ASN A 234 -1.97 -3.02 -4.76
N MET A 235 -1.59 -3.76 -3.71
CA MET A 235 -1.59 -5.21 -3.68
C MET A 235 -1.80 -5.74 -2.25
N ALA A 236 -2.30 -6.96 -2.12
CA ALA A 236 -2.43 -7.65 -0.83
C ALA A 236 -1.83 -9.05 -0.84
N LEU A 237 -1.22 -9.44 0.28
CA LEU A 237 -0.72 -10.77 0.58
C LEU A 237 -1.48 -11.33 1.78
N HIS A 238 -2.10 -12.50 1.58
CA HIS A 238 -2.83 -13.25 2.58
C HIS A 238 -2.28 -14.67 2.72
N PHE A 239 -2.68 -15.32 3.81
CA PHE A 239 -2.32 -16.70 4.14
C PHE A 239 -3.56 -17.61 4.14
N PRO A 240 -3.42 -18.89 3.76
CA PRO A 240 -4.55 -19.79 3.55
C PRO A 240 -5.34 -20.05 4.83
N ASP A 241 -4.67 -20.13 5.97
CA ASP A 241 -5.29 -20.37 7.28
C ASP A 241 -6.32 -19.29 7.67
N GLU A 242 -6.31 -18.12 7.03
CA GLU A 242 -7.33 -17.06 7.22
C GLU A 242 -8.71 -17.45 6.69
N PHE A 243 -8.75 -18.34 5.70
CA PHE A 243 -9.97 -18.64 4.94
C PHE A 243 -10.47 -20.05 5.17
N ILE A 244 -9.63 -20.95 5.68
CA ILE A 244 -9.91 -22.38 5.70
C ILE A 244 -11.12 -22.75 6.57
N ASP A 245 -11.27 -22.09 7.72
CA ASP A 245 -12.34 -22.37 8.66
C ASP A 245 -13.58 -21.47 8.45
N LEU A 246 -13.55 -20.60 7.43
CA LEU A 246 -14.71 -19.80 7.04
C LEU A 246 -15.73 -20.64 6.26
N THR A 247 -17.00 -20.30 6.43
CA THR A 247 -18.10 -20.81 5.60
C THR A 247 -17.97 -20.32 4.15
N ASN A 248 -18.66 -20.98 3.21
CA ASN A 248 -18.63 -20.59 1.80
C ASN A 248 -19.15 -19.15 1.56
N GLU A 249 -20.09 -18.68 2.37
CA GLU A 249 -20.66 -17.34 2.25
C GLU A 249 -19.69 -16.26 2.77
N GLU A 250 -19.01 -16.54 3.89
CA GLU A 250 -17.95 -15.68 4.44
C GLU A 250 -16.75 -15.61 3.49
N LYS A 251 -16.32 -16.74 2.91
CA LYS A 251 -15.26 -16.77 1.88
C LYS A 251 -15.62 -15.92 0.68
N ARG A 252 -16.84 -16.07 0.15
CA ARG A 252 -17.31 -15.27 -0.98
C ARG A 252 -17.30 -13.77 -0.65
N THR A 253 -17.68 -13.41 0.56
CA THR A 253 -17.65 -12.02 1.03
C THR A 253 -16.22 -11.51 1.13
N ALA A 254 -15.32 -12.27 1.74
CA ALA A 254 -13.90 -11.92 1.86
C ALA A 254 -13.21 -11.78 0.50
N PHE A 255 -13.46 -12.69 -0.44
CA PHE A 255 -12.88 -12.66 -1.79
C PHE A 255 -13.44 -11.55 -2.68
N ASN A 256 -14.72 -11.18 -2.51
CA ASN A 256 -15.32 -10.05 -3.24
C ASN A 256 -15.07 -8.69 -2.59
N LYS A 257 -14.48 -8.66 -1.40
CA LYS A 257 -14.02 -7.42 -0.78
C LYS A 257 -13.02 -6.78 -1.76
N LEU A 258 -13.22 -5.55 -2.24
CA LEU A 258 -12.34 -4.87 -3.22
C LEU A 258 -11.90 -5.76 -4.40
N PRO A 259 -12.81 -6.09 -5.32
CA PRO A 259 -12.55 -7.08 -6.38
C PRO A 259 -11.50 -6.60 -7.38
N SER A 260 -11.17 -5.30 -7.42
CA SER A 260 -10.13 -4.73 -8.29
C SER A 260 -8.72 -4.82 -7.71
N LEU A 261 -8.58 -5.09 -6.40
CA LEU A 261 -7.28 -5.17 -5.75
C LEU A 261 -6.60 -6.49 -6.10
N ARG A 262 -5.34 -6.45 -6.52
CA ARG A 262 -4.57 -7.67 -6.77
C ARG A 262 -4.21 -8.34 -5.44
N ARG A 263 -4.52 -9.63 -5.30
CA ARG A 263 -4.26 -10.40 -4.08
C ARG A 263 -3.49 -11.67 -4.38
N LEU A 264 -2.50 -11.96 -3.54
CA LEU A 264 -1.84 -13.26 -3.49
C LEU A 264 -2.26 -13.97 -2.21
N ILE A 265 -2.56 -15.26 -2.33
CA ILE A 265 -2.70 -16.17 -1.19
C ILE A 265 -1.53 -17.15 -1.24
N TRP A 266 -0.61 -17.03 -0.30
CA TRP A 266 0.62 -17.82 -0.30
C TRP A 266 0.48 -19.12 0.47
N PHE A 267 0.68 -20.23 -0.22
CA PHE A 267 0.68 -21.57 0.31
C PHE A 267 2.13 -22.03 0.50
N ASN A 268 2.60 -22.12 1.75
CA ASN A 268 3.92 -22.65 2.03
C ASN A 268 3.98 -24.16 1.72
N PRO A 269 4.84 -24.62 0.78
CA PRO A 269 4.94 -26.04 0.42
C PRO A 269 5.27 -26.96 1.60
N ALA A 270 6.03 -26.47 2.59
CA ALA A 270 6.40 -27.24 3.77
C ALA A 270 5.20 -27.53 4.69
N GLU A 271 4.22 -26.61 4.77
CA GLU A 271 3.00 -26.83 5.57
C GLU A 271 2.04 -27.81 4.91
N GLY A 272 2.05 -27.88 3.58
CA GLY A 272 1.28 -28.82 2.77
C GLY A 272 1.67 -30.30 2.95
N LEU A 273 2.74 -30.59 3.71
CA LEU A 273 3.16 -31.94 4.05
C LEU A 273 2.27 -32.59 5.12
N LYS A 274 1.51 -31.79 5.90
CA LYS A 274 0.55 -32.30 6.88
C LYS A 274 -0.74 -32.75 6.16
N PRO A 275 -1.14 -34.04 6.24
CA PRO A 275 -2.26 -34.58 5.46
C PRO A 275 -3.58 -33.81 5.66
N GLU A 276 -3.87 -33.40 6.90
CA GLU A 276 -5.09 -32.68 7.27
C GLU A 276 -5.18 -31.28 6.65
N LYS A 277 -4.06 -30.55 6.57
CA LYS A 277 -4.01 -29.22 5.93
C LYS A 277 -4.06 -29.33 4.41
N LYS A 278 -3.43 -30.37 3.83
CA LYS A 278 -3.32 -30.54 2.38
C LYS A 278 -4.67 -30.60 1.67
N ALA A 279 -5.64 -31.33 2.23
CA ALA A 279 -6.97 -31.43 1.64
C ALA A 279 -7.70 -30.08 1.64
N LYS A 280 -7.72 -29.38 2.79
CA LYS A 280 -8.30 -28.04 2.96
C LYS A 280 -7.64 -27.00 2.05
N TYR A 281 -6.31 -27.06 1.90
CA TYR A 281 -5.56 -26.15 1.03
C TYR A 281 -5.91 -26.36 -0.44
N ASN A 282 -6.02 -27.61 -0.88
CA ASN A 282 -6.40 -27.93 -2.26
C ASN A 282 -7.83 -27.50 -2.57
N GLU A 283 -8.76 -27.70 -1.63
CA GLU A 283 -10.14 -27.21 -1.77
C GLU A 283 -10.16 -25.68 -1.92
N LEU A 284 -9.44 -24.96 -1.06
CA LEU A 284 -9.33 -23.50 -1.11
C LEU A 284 -8.77 -23.04 -2.47
N LYS A 285 -7.69 -23.66 -2.98
CA LYS A 285 -7.14 -23.34 -4.31
C LYS A 285 -8.17 -23.47 -5.42
N VAL A 286 -9.05 -24.48 -5.37
CA VAL A 286 -10.14 -24.63 -6.36
C VAL A 286 -11.18 -23.52 -6.21
N GLN A 287 -11.54 -23.15 -4.98
CA GLN A 287 -12.49 -22.07 -4.68
C GLN A 287 -11.99 -20.70 -5.11
N LEU A 288 -10.67 -20.49 -5.23
CA LEU A 288 -10.07 -19.23 -5.65
C LEU A 288 -10.09 -19.02 -7.18
N LYS A 289 -10.12 -20.08 -7.98
CA LYS A 289 -10.07 -20.00 -9.46
C LYS A 289 -11.08 -19.05 -10.13
N PRO A 290 -12.32 -18.87 -9.63
CA PRO A 290 -13.27 -17.94 -10.23
C PRO A 290 -12.88 -16.45 -10.07
N TYR A 291 -11.98 -16.12 -9.14
CA TYR A 291 -11.63 -14.74 -8.81
C TYR A 291 -10.39 -14.29 -9.58
N GLN A 292 -10.58 -13.46 -10.61
CA GLN A 292 -9.51 -13.08 -11.54
C GLN A 292 -8.34 -12.34 -10.89
N ASN A 293 -8.60 -11.55 -9.83
CA ASN A 293 -7.59 -10.74 -9.16
C ASN A 293 -7.01 -11.41 -7.90
N ILE A 294 -7.37 -12.68 -7.64
CA ILE A 294 -6.81 -13.46 -6.53
C ILE A 294 -6.02 -14.64 -7.09
N GLU A 295 -4.74 -14.70 -6.76
CA GLU A 295 -3.82 -15.70 -7.23
C GLU A 295 -3.36 -16.59 -6.08
N ALA A 296 -3.55 -17.90 -6.21
CA ALA A 296 -3.01 -18.88 -5.28
C ALA A 296 -1.57 -19.21 -5.65
N VAL A 297 -0.61 -18.88 -4.79
CA VAL A 297 0.83 -19.03 -5.05
C VAL A 297 1.40 -20.08 -4.10
N GLU A 298 1.86 -21.21 -4.63
CA GLU A 298 2.50 -22.27 -3.85
C GLU A 298 3.99 -22.35 -4.20
N THR A 299 4.81 -21.65 -3.43
CA THR A 299 6.25 -21.47 -3.70
C THR A 299 7.04 -21.33 -2.40
N THR A 300 8.36 -21.40 -2.49
CA THR A 300 9.23 -21.00 -1.37
C THR A 300 9.08 -19.51 -1.05
N ILE A 301 9.52 -19.10 0.14
CA ILE A 301 9.47 -17.68 0.54
C ILE A 301 10.34 -16.80 -0.38
N GLU A 302 11.50 -17.28 -0.83
CA GLU A 302 12.39 -16.56 -1.76
C GLU A 302 11.71 -16.32 -3.11
N GLU A 303 11.11 -17.35 -3.70
CA GLU A 303 10.33 -17.21 -4.94
C GLU A 303 9.11 -16.30 -4.76
N LEU A 304 8.45 -16.35 -3.59
CA LEU A 304 7.32 -15.47 -3.30
C LEU A 304 7.74 -14.00 -3.32
N LYS A 305 8.90 -13.66 -2.74
CA LYS A 305 9.40 -12.28 -2.72
C LYS A 305 9.62 -11.76 -4.14
N ASP A 306 10.18 -12.57 -5.03
CA ASP A 306 10.37 -12.21 -6.43
C ASP A 306 9.02 -12.03 -7.15
N ILE A 307 8.06 -12.92 -6.91
CA ILE A 307 6.69 -12.79 -7.44
C ILE A 307 6.03 -11.48 -6.98
N ILE A 308 6.20 -11.09 -5.71
CA ILE A 308 5.64 -9.82 -5.21
C ILE A 308 6.28 -8.63 -5.94
N LYS A 309 7.61 -8.60 -6.08
CA LYS A 309 8.33 -7.52 -6.78
C LYS A 309 7.89 -7.39 -8.23
N ASP A 310 7.80 -8.51 -8.95
CA ASP A 310 7.35 -8.53 -10.35
C ASP A 310 5.93 -7.98 -10.51
N ASN A 311 5.05 -8.30 -9.55
CA ASN A 311 3.68 -7.81 -9.57
C ASN A 311 3.59 -6.32 -9.28
N LEU A 312 4.36 -5.83 -8.30
CA LEU A 312 4.46 -4.40 -8.02
C LEU A 312 5.00 -3.63 -9.22
N HIS A 313 6.03 -4.15 -9.89
CA HIS A 313 6.58 -3.54 -11.10
C HIS A 313 5.53 -3.46 -12.23
N LYS A 314 4.75 -4.53 -12.45
CA LYS A 314 3.66 -4.52 -13.44
C LYS A 314 2.56 -3.53 -13.09
N ILE A 315 2.22 -3.41 -11.80
CA ILE A 315 1.24 -2.43 -11.33
C ILE A 315 1.76 -1.02 -11.59
N ASN A 316 3.01 -0.72 -11.25
CA ASN A 316 3.60 0.60 -11.46
C ASN A 316 3.71 0.95 -12.94
N GLN A 317 4.13 0.03 -13.80
CA GLN A 317 4.10 0.27 -15.25
C GLN A 317 2.69 0.60 -15.74
N SER A 318 1.66 -0.09 -15.23
CA SER A 318 0.28 0.22 -15.59
C SER A 318 -0.22 1.55 -15.03
N ILE A 319 0.34 2.04 -13.93
CA ILE A 319 0.04 3.34 -13.33
C ILE A 319 0.80 4.44 -14.07
N GLU A 320 2.08 4.27 -14.37
CA GLU A 320 2.88 5.21 -15.16
C GLU A 320 2.27 5.41 -16.57
N LEU A 321 1.83 4.34 -17.22
CA LEU A 321 1.06 4.41 -18.47
C LEU A 321 -0.30 5.15 -18.32
N LYS A 322 -0.84 5.24 -17.10
CA LYS A 322 -2.07 6.00 -16.77
C LYS A 322 -1.78 7.43 -16.27
N GLU A 323 -0.63 7.69 -15.65
CA GLU A 323 -0.22 9.00 -15.16
C GLU A 323 0.41 9.84 -16.27
N GLU A 324 1.05 9.22 -17.26
CA GLU A 324 1.35 9.85 -18.56
C GLU A 324 0.05 10.27 -19.31
N SER A 325 -1.12 9.76 -18.90
CA SER A 325 -2.44 10.16 -19.41
C SER A 325 -3.28 10.99 -18.42
N LEU A 326 -2.70 12.08 -17.89
CA LEU A 326 -3.51 13.27 -17.52
C LEU A 326 -4.36 13.79 -18.70
N LYS A 327 -4.03 13.35 -19.92
CA LYS A 327 -4.78 13.58 -21.13
C LYS A 327 -6.11 12.82 -21.10
N LYS A 328 -7.20 13.52 -21.38
CA LYS A 328 -8.52 12.90 -21.49
C LYS A 328 -8.54 11.95 -22.70
N ILE A 329 -9.08 10.75 -22.52
CA ILE A 329 -9.09 9.75 -23.59
C ILE A 329 -10.31 10.00 -24.50
N ILE A 330 -10.08 10.18 -25.80
CA ILE A 330 -11.11 10.24 -26.82
C ILE A 330 -11.13 8.91 -27.57
N TYR A 331 -12.23 8.18 -27.42
CA TYR A 331 -12.46 6.95 -28.16
C TYR A 331 -13.24 7.20 -29.45
N ILE A 332 -12.60 6.95 -30.59
CA ILE A 332 -13.16 7.14 -31.92
C ILE A 332 -13.38 5.76 -32.56
N ILE A 333 -14.62 5.44 -32.89
CA ILE A 333 -15.01 4.22 -33.62
C ILE A 333 -15.53 4.62 -34.99
N SER A 334 -15.08 3.94 -36.04
CA SER A 334 -15.52 4.21 -37.41
C SER A 334 -16.03 2.96 -38.12
N ASP A 335 -17.11 3.09 -38.90
CA ASP A 335 -17.54 2.06 -39.86
C ASP A 335 -16.73 2.08 -41.16
N THR A 336 -15.90 3.10 -41.35
CA THR A 336 -15.01 3.28 -42.50
C THR A 336 -13.56 3.41 -42.07
N ARG A 337 -12.65 2.91 -42.90
CA ARG A 337 -11.21 3.11 -42.66
C ARG A 337 -10.90 4.59 -42.82
N ILE A 338 -10.19 5.16 -41.86
CA ILE A 338 -9.77 6.56 -41.87
C ILE A 338 -8.45 6.62 -42.66
N GLU A 339 -8.31 7.63 -43.52
CA GLU A 339 -7.09 7.76 -44.32
C GLU A 339 -5.88 8.07 -43.42
N GLY A 340 -4.76 7.38 -43.68
CA GLY A 340 -3.57 7.47 -42.81
C GLY A 340 -2.93 8.86 -42.75
N ALA A 341 -3.18 9.75 -43.72
CA ALA A 341 -2.76 11.14 -43.69
C ALA A 341 -3.53 11.93 -42.60
N SER A 342 -4.84 11.71 -42.51
CA SER A 342 -5.74 12.38 -41.57
C SER A 342 -5.50 11.94 -40.11
N ILE A 343 -5.14 10.66 -39.89
CA ILE A 343 -4.72 10.16 -38.56
C ILE A 343 -3.39 10.81 -38.12
N LYS A 344 -2.46 11.01 -39.06
CA LYS A 344 -1.19 11.69 -38.76
C LYS A 344 -1.41 13.15 -38.40
N GLU A 345 -2.31 13.86 -39.09
CA GLU A 345 -2.68 15.23 -38.75
C GLU A 345 -3.35 15.32 -37.37
N LEU A 346 -4.22 14.37 -37.02
CA LEU A 346 -4.85 14.24 -35.70
C LEU A 346 -3.82 14.08 -34.57
N ASN A 347 -2.80 13.25 -34.78
CA ASN A 347 -1.78 12.97 -33.78
C ASN A 347 -0.66 14.02 -33.71
N GLN A 348 -0.51 14.88 -34.72
CA GLN A 348 0.55 15.89 -34.79
C GLN A 348 0.10 17.30 -34.37
N ASP A 349 -1.19 17.48 -34.05
CA ASP A 349 -1.70 18.74 -33.55
C ASP A 349 -1.37 18.90 -32.06
N LYS A 350 -0.43 19.80 -31.74
CA LYS A 350 0.04 20.05 -30.36
C LYS A 350 -1.08 20.32 -29.36
N SER A 351 -2.15 20.99 -29.77
CA SER A 351 -3.26 21.31 -28.84
C SER A 351 -4.06 20.06 -28.43
N ILE A 352 -4.12 19.07 -29.32
CA ILE A 352 -4.74 17.77 -29.07
C ILE A 352 -3.77 16.89 -28.32
N GLU A 353 -2.51 16.82 -28.78
CA GLU A 353 -1.46 16.02 -28.15
C GLU A 353 -1.24 16.41 -26.69
N GLU A 354 -1.34 17.68 -26.32
CA GLU A 354 -1.13 18.12 -24.92
C GLU A 354 -2.31 17.77 -23.99
N ASN A 355 -3.55 17.66 -24.51
CA ASN A 355 -4.77 17.55 -23.68
C ASN A 355 -5.54 16.23 -23.82
N PHE A 356 -5.33 15.50 -24.91
CA PHE A 356 -6.13 14.34 -25.27
C PHE A 356 -5.27 13.17 -25.75
N GLU A 357 -5.71 11.96 -25.42
CA GLU A 357 -5.19 10.72 -25.99
C GLU A 357 -6.22 10.15 -26.96
N LEU A 358 -5.88 10.07 -28.24
CA LEU A 358 -6.76 9.56 -29.28
C LEU A 358 -6.63 8.04 -29.40
N LYS A 359 -7.74 7.33 -29.18
CA LYS A 359 -7.84 5.88 -29.41
C LYS A 359 -8.80 5.64 -30.56
N ILE A 360 -8.26 5.28 -31.73
CA ILE A 360 -9.03 5.13 -32.97
C ILE A 360 -9.15 3.65 -33.32
N ILE A 361 -10.38 3.19 -33.56
CA ILE A 361 -10.66 1.88 -34.15
C ILE A 361 -11.48 2.08 -35.42
N ASP A 362 -10.83 1.87 -36.56
CA ASP A 362 -11.42 2.01 -37.91
C ASP A 362 -11.29 0.72 -38.74
N PHE A 363 -10.53 -0.27 -38.24
CA PHE A 363 -10.29 -1.56 -38.86
C PHE A 363 -10.01 -2.63 -37.79
N VAL A 364 -10.52 -3.85 -38.00
CA VAL A 364 -10.39 -4.97 -37.06
C VAL A 364 -9.84 -6.20 -37.79
N GLU A 365 -8.61 -6.58 -37.48
CA GLU A 365 -7.99 -7.82 -37.99
C GLU A 365 -8.26 -9.02 -37.05
N ASN A 366 -8.23 -8.78 -35.73
CA ASN A 366 -8.46 -9.79 -34.70
C ASN A 366 -9.67 -9.41 -33.83
N VAL A 367 -10.73 -10.22 -33.91
CA VAL A 367 -12.00 -9.98 -33.21
C VAL A 367 -11.85 -10.05 -31.68
N THR A 368 -10.95 -10.90 -31.17
CA THR A 368 -10.73 -11.08 -29.73
C THR A 368 -10.01 -9.88 -29.14
N GLU A 369 -8.92 -9.44 -29.76
CA GLU A 369 -8.18 -8.24 -29.34
C GLU A 369 -9.06 -6.99 -29.43
N TYR A 370 -9.85 -6.86 -30.51
CA TYR A 370 -10.82 -5.78 -30.64
C TYR A 370 -11.82 -5.74 -29.48
N ARG A 371 -12.36 -6.88 -29.06
CA ARG A 371 -13.31 -6.92 -27.94
C ARG A 371 -12.66 -6.49 -26.63
N HIS A 372 -11.45 -6.96 -26.35
CA HIS A 372 -10.72 -6.55 -25.15
C HIS A 372 -10.47 -5.05 -25.13
N LEU A 373 -9.93 -4.50 -26.22
CA LEU A 373 -9.66 -3.07 -26.35
C LEU A 373 -10.94 -2.23 -26.29
N HIS A 374 -12.01 -2.66 -26.96
CA HIS A 374 -13.30 -1.97 -26.94
C HIS A 374 -13.87 -1.89 -25.51
N TYR A 375 -13.87 -2.98 -24.75
CA TYR A 375 -14.34 -2.98 -23.36
C TYR A 375 -13.46 -2.14 -22.44
N GLU A 376 -12.14 -2.13 -22.66
CA GLU A 376 -11.23 -1.26 -21.94
C GLU A 376 -11.56 0.22 -22.18
N LEU A 377 -11.78 0.61 -23.44
CA LEU A 377 -12.12 1.98 -23.81
C LEU A 377 -13.52 2.40 -23.32
N LEU A 378 -14.50 1.49 -23.26
CA LEU A 378 -15.80 1.78 -22.63
C LEU A 378 -15.66 2.13 -21.13
N ARG A 379 -14.69 1.53 -20.43
CA ARG A 379 -14.42 1.80 -19.01
C ARG A 379 -13.65 3.10 -18.81
N ASN A 380 -12.67 3.38 -19.68
CA ASN A 380 -11.65 4.39 -19.41
C ASN A 380 -11.87 5.70 -20.19
N ALA A 381 -12.50 5.67 -21.37
CA ALA A 381 -12.60 6.85 -22.24
C ALA A 381 -13.47 7.97 -21.65
N ASP A 382 -13.06 9.22 -21.82
CA ASP A 382 -13.76 10.42 -21.35
C ASP A 382 -14.77 10.91 -22.38
N TYR A 383 -14.44 10.79 -23.67
CA TYR A 383 -15.31 11.12 -24.78
C TYR A 383 -15.47 9.93 -25.74
N PHE A 384 -16.69 9.78 -26.28
CA PHE A 384 -17.00 8.79 -27.31
C PHE A 384 -17.41 9.48 -28.60
N ILE A 385 -16.81 9.07 -29.71
CA ILE A 385 -17.14 9.58 -31.04
C ILE A 385 -17.36 8.40 -31.99
N ILE A 386 -18.56 8.31 -32.56
CA ILE A 386 -18.89 7.34 -33.61
C ILE A 386 -18.84 8.06 -34.96
N LEU A 387 -18.03 7.58 -35.88
CA LEU A 387 -18.01 7.97 -37.29
C LEU A 387 -18.89 7.02 -38.09
N TYR A 388 -19.98 7.53 -38.67
CA TYR A 388 -21.00 6.77 -39.38
C TYR A 388 -21.15 7.24 -40.83
N PHE A 389 -20.47 6.55 -41.75
CA PHE A 389 -20.39 6.94 -43.16
C PHE A 389 -20.73 5.80 -44.15
N LYS A 390 -20.86 4.54 -43.69
CA LYS A 390 -21.22 3.38 -44.53
C LYS A 390 -22.71 3.02 -44.51
N ASN A 391 -23.54 3.80 -43.83
CA ASN A 391 -24.99 3.57 -43.69
C ASN A 391 -25.35 2.20 -43.06
N ASN A 392 -24.48 1.65 -42.22
CA ASN A 392 -24.74 0.41 -41.47
C ASN A 392 -25.50 0.68 -40.16
N LEU A 393 -26.81 0.89 -40.27
CA LEU A 393 -27.66 1.22 -39.11
C LEU A 393 -27.63 0.14 -37.99
N PRO A 394 -27.62 -1.17 -38.28
CA PRO A 394 -27.45 -2.20 -37.24
C PRO A 394 -26.18 -2.04 -36.41
N TRP A 395 -25.05 -1.72 -37.07
CA TRP A 395 -23.79 -1.48 -36.38
C TRP A 395 -23.83 -0.22 -35.52
N LEU A 396 -24.38 0.88 -36.05
CA LEU A 396 -24.54 2.13 -35.31
C LEU A 396 -25.39 1.93 -34.04
N ASN A 397 -26.48 1.18 -34.17
CA ASN A 397 -27.34 0.82 -33.03
C ASN A 397 -26.60 -0.02 -31.99
N SER A 398 -25.76 -0.97 -32.45
CA SER A 398 -24.93 -1.80 -31.56
C SER A 398 -23.95 -0.94 -30.76
N MET A 399 -23.13 -0.13 -31.44
CA MET A 399 -22.11 0.71 -30.80
C MET A 399 -22.74 1.74 -29.86
N SER A 400 -23.84 2.38 -30.28
CA SER A 400 -24.56 3.35 -29.46
C SER A 400 -25.19 2.70 -28.22
N SER A 401 -25.66 1.45 -28.33
CA SER A 401 -26.20 0.68 -27.20
C SER A 401 -25.11 0.35 -26.18
N GLU A 402 -23.93 -0.05 -26.62
CA GLU A 402 -22.78 -0.35 -25.76
C GLU A 402 -22.29 0.91 -25.01
N ILE A 403 -22.17 2.05 -25.71
CA ILE A 403 -21.80 3.33 -25.08
C ILE A 403 -22.87 3.82 -24.09
N ARG A 404 -24.16 3.53 -24.33
CA ARG A 404 -25.24 3.83 -23.34
C ARG A 404 -25.12 2.98 -22.08
N LYS A 405 -24.65 1.75 -22.19
CA LYS A 405 -24.43 0.84 -21.05
C LYS A 405 -23.11 1.11 -20.32
N ALA A 406 -22.17 1.82 -20.95
CA ALA A 406 -20.86 2.14 -20.40
C ALA A 406 -20.87 2.62 -18.94
N PRO A 407 -21.80 3.50 -18.47
CA PRO A 407 -21.88 3.90 -17.07
C PRO A 407 -21.97 2.74 -16.08
N GLY A 408 -22.63 1.63 -16.44
CA GLY A 408 -22.76 0.45 -15.57
C GLY A 408 -21.47 -0.37 -15.42
N PHE A 409 -20.42 -0.06 -16.19
CA PHE A 409 -19.13 -0.74 -16.15
C PHE A 409 -17.99 0.16 -15.65
N ARG A 410 -18.30 1.39 -15.24
CA ARG A 410 -17.33 2.41 -14.84
C ARG A 410 -17.34 2.54 -13.32
N ASN A 411 -16.16 2.69 -12.70
CA ASN A 411 -15.99 2.90 -11.26
C ASN A 411 -16.31 4.38 -10.91
N ASP A 412 -17.56 4.79 -11.09
CA ASP A 412 -18.06 6.16 -10.83
C ASP A 412 -17.38 7.28 -11.65
N LYS A 413 -16.69 6.93 -12.75
CA LYS A 413 -16.10 7.89 -13.70
C LYS A 413 -17.15 8.40 -14.69
N ASP A 414 -17.41 9.70 -14.69
CA ASP A 414 -18.34 10.34 -15.63
C ASP A 414 -17.91 10.22 -17.11
N ILE A 415 -18.90 10.32 -18.00
CA ILE A 415 -18.68 10.45 -19.45
C ILE A 415 -18.86 11.92 -19.80
N LEU A 416 -17.81 12.56 -20.29
CA LEU A 416 -17.80 14.01 -20.56
C LEU A 416 -18.50 14.38 -21.88
N GLY A 417 -18.57 13.45 -22.84
CA GLY A 417 -19.31 13.67 -24.07
C GLY A 417 -19.49 12.43 -24.95
N LYS A 418 -20.59 12.42 -25.69
CA LYS A 418 -20.95 11.36 -26.65
C LYS A 418 -21.35 12.00 -27.96
N TYR A 419 -20.72 11.62 -29.06
CA TYR A 419 -20.91 12.22 -30.38
C TYR A 419 -21.15 11.16 -31.44
N ILE A 420 -22.05 11.45 -32.38
CA ILE A 420 -22.22 10.69 -33.61
C ILE A 420 -21.99 11.66 -34.77
N ILE A 421 -20.93 11.41 -35.53
CA ILE A 421 -20.59 12.17 -36.73
C ILE A 421 -21.03 11.36 -37.93
N TYR A 422 -21.85 11.95 -38.79
CA TYR A 422 -22.47 11.22 -39.89
C TYR A 422 -22.41 11.96 -41.22
N GLY A 423 -22.38 11.19 -42.31
CA GLY A 423 -22.39 11.70 -43.68
C GLY A 423 -23.73 12.33 -44.09
N GLN A 424 -23.72 13.32 -44.99
CA GLN A 424 -24.94 13.97 -45.52
C GLN A 424 -25.98 12.98 -46.09
N GLN A 425 -25.52 11.83 -46.60
CA GLN A 425 -26.38 10.80 -47.18
C GLN A 425 -26.87 9.77 -46.15
N ALA A 426 -26.50 9.93 -44.87
CA ALA A 426 -26.85 8.99 -43.83
C ALA A 426 -28.25 9.24 -43.28
N LYS A 427 -29.05 8.17 -43.22
CA LYS A 427 -30.39 8.20 -42.62
C LYS A 427 -30.28 7.98 -41.13
N ILE A 428 -30.46 9.05 -40.35
CA ILE A 428 -30.52 9.00 -38.88
C ILE A 428 -31.88 9.51 -38.41
N VAL A 429 -32.52 8.74 -37.54
CA VAL A 429 -33.74 9.12 -36.82
C VAL A 429 -33.29 9.67 -35.47
N ARG A 430 -33.43 10.99 -35.26
CA ARG A 430 -32.81 11.70 -34.13
C ARG A 430 -33.29 11.20 -32.78
N GLU A 431 -34.56 10.79 -32.68
CA GLU A 431 -35.17 10.27 -31.45
C GLU A 431 -34.45 9.03 -30.91
N ASN A 432 -33.80 8.22 -31.78
CA ASN A 432 -33.10 7.00 -31.36
C ASN A 432 -31.74 7.27 -30.67
N PHE A 433 -31.27 8.52 -30.71
CA PHE A 433 -29.92 8.90 -30.30
C PHE A 433 -29.88 10.18 -29.44
N GLU A 434 -30.95 10.51 -28.71
CA GLU A 434 -31.05 11.71 -27.85
C GLU A 434 -29.91 11.86 -26.82
N SER A 435 -29.27 10.75 -26.44
CA SER A 435 -28.12 10.74 -25.53
C SER A 435 -26.77 11.07 -26.20
N PHE A 436 -26.78 11.41 -27.49
CA PHE A 436 -25.61 11.73 -28.29
C PHE A 436 -25.76 13.08 -28.98
N ASN A 437 -24.66 13.82 -29.07
CA ASN A 437 -24.56 15.00 -29.91
C ASN A 437 -24.38 14.57 -31.38
N LEU A 438 -25.38 14.88 -32.21
CA LEU A 438 -25.38 14.53 -33.63
C LEU A 438 -24.71 15.64 -34.46
N VAL A 439 -23.69 15.30 -35.23
CA VAL A 439 -22.95 16.26 -36.06
C VAL A 439 -22.83 15.78 -37.50
N GLU A 440 -23.36 16.57 -38.44
CA GLU A 440 -23.28 16.26 -39.86
C GLU A 440 -21.94 16.73 -40.46
N LYS A 441 -21.28 15.87 -41.21
CA LYS A 441 -20.00 16.14 -41.91
C LYS A 441 -19.96 15.49 -43.28
N GLU A 442 -19.16 16.06 -44.18
CA GLU A 442 -18.98 15.51 -45.52
C GLU A 442 -18.01 14.33 -45.55
N LYS A 443 -16.99 14.37 -44.69
CA LYS A 443 -15.95 13.34 -44.61
C LYS A 443 -15.62 12.98 -43.15
N PRO A 444 -15.20 11.73 -42.86
CA PRO A 444 -14.78 11.30 -41.52
C PRO A 444 -13.70 12.20 -40.91
N ASP A 445 -12.77 12.67 -41.74
CA ASP A 445 -11.58 13.41 -41.33
C ASP A 445 -11.87 14.84 -40.85
N GLN A 446 -13.11 15.33 -41.05
CA GLN A 446 -13.55 16.64 -40.55
C GLN A 446 -13.83 16.66 -39.03
N ILE A 447 -13.54 15.56 -38.33
CA ILE A 447 -13.64 15.40 -36.87
C ILE A 447 -12.76 16.38 -36.08
N MET A 448 -11.66 16.88 -36.67
CA MET A 448 -10.72 17.81 -36.04
C MET A 448 -11.38 19.05 -35.42
N GLY A 449 -12.36 19.64 -36.12
CA GLY A 449 -13.06 20.82 -35.63
C GLY A 449 -13.98 20.56 -34.42
N ILE A 450 -14.26 19.29 -34.11
CA ILE A 450 -15.04 18.88 -32.94
C ILE A 450 -14.08 18.61 -31.78
N ILE A 451 -13.01 17.85 -32.01
CA ILE A 451 -12.00 17.55 -30.98
C ILE A 451 -11.40 18.84 -30.41
N LYS A 452 -11.13 19.85 -31.25
CA LYS A 452 -10.63 21.18 -30.81
C LYS A 452 -11.62 22.00 -29.99
N LYS A 453 -12.90 21.62 -29.93
CA LYS A 453 -13.95 22.30 -29.17
C LYS A 453 -14.31 21.57 -27.86
N LEU A 454 -13.78 20.36 -27.65
CA LEU A 454 -13.91 19.60 -26.41
C LEU A 454 -12.98 20.16 -25.34
#